data_AF-A0A931HC45-F1
#
_entry.id   AF-A0A931HC45-F1
#
_cell.length_a   1.000
_cell.length_b   1.000
_cell.length_c   1.000
_cell.angle_alpha   90.00
_cell.angle_beta   90.00
_cell.angle_gamma   90.00
#
_symmetry.space_group_name_H-M   'P 1'
#
loop_
_entity.id
_entity.type
_entity.pdbx_description
1 polymer ?
#
loop_
_entity_poly.entity_id
_entity_poly.type
_entity_poly.pdbx_seq_one_letter_code
_entity_poly.pdbx_strand_id
1 'polypeptide(L)' 'MDHQTIITDLGGIRALARKLGHNSHTTVQAWFDRNRIPLDRWEEVIGAAKADGADLTVTQLLPPELRQDAAA' A
#
# COMPACT_ATOMS: atom_id res chain seq x y z
N MET A 1 -6.01 5.63 -8.37
CA MET A 1 -5.99 4.42 -7.54
C MET A 1 -5.97 4.83 -6.08
N ASP A 2 -6.70 4.15 -5.22
CA ASP A 2 -6.67 4.40 -3.78
C ASP A 2 -5.96 3.25 -3.05
N HIS A 3 -5.78 3.38 -1.73
CA HIS A 3 -5.01 2.42 -0.95
C HIS A 3 -5.72 1.09 -0.78
N GLN A 4 -7.06 1.06 -0.79
CA GLN A 4 -7.83 -0.18 -0.82
C GLN A 4 -7.54 -1.00 -2.08
N THR A 5 -7.52 -0.34 -3.25
CA THR A 5 -7.17 -1.00 -4.50
C THR A 5 -5.75 -1.54 -4.46
N ILE A 6 -4.79 -0.75 -3.95
CA ILE A 6 -3.38 -1.19 -3.83
C ILE A 6 -3.27 -2.43 -2.95
N ILE A 7 -3.93 -2.44 -1.78
CA ILE A 7 -3.93 -3.59 -0.88
C ILE A 7 -4.56 -4.81 -1.55
N THR A 8 -5.62 -4.62 -2.34
CA THR A 8 -6.30 -5.69 -3.08
C THR A 8 -5.37 -6.30 -4.14
N ASP A 9 -4.71 -5.47 -4.93
CA ASP A 9 -3.79 -5.90 -5.99
C ASP A 9 -2.55 -6.61 -5.45
N LEU A 10 -2.11 -6.26 -4.24
CA LEU A 10 -1.05 -6.97 -3.52
C LEU A 10 -1.50 -8.31 -2.89
N GLY A 11 -2.70 -8.80 -3.23
CA GLY A 11 -3.26 -10.06 -2.75
C GLY A 11 -4.17 -9.94 -1.53
N GLY A 12 -4.58 -8.72 -1.18
CA GLY A 12 -5.49 -8.42 -0.09
C GLY A 12 -4.83 -8.37 1.29
N ILE A 13 -5.64 -8.05 2.30
CA ILE A 13 -5.23 -7.75 3.68
C ILE A 13 -4.31 -8.83 4.27
N ARG A 14 -4.70 -10.10 4.16
CA ARG A 14 -3.96 -11.22 4.78
C ARG A 14 -2.65 -11.53 4.05
N ALA A 15 -2.62 -11.44 2.72
CA ALA A 15 -1.41 -11.69 1.96
C ALA A 15 -0.38 -10.60 2.24
N LEU A 16 -0.80 -9.33 2.17
CA LEU A 16 0.07 -8.20 2.47
C LEU A 16 0.58 -8.23 3.91
N ALA A 17 -0.26 -8.55 4.90
CA ALA A 17 0.20 -8.69 6.28
C ALA A 17 1.29 -9.75 6.45
N ARG A 18 1.18 -10.90 5.76
CA ARG A 18 2.22 -11.94 5.78
C ARG A 18 3.51 -11.47 5.12
N LYS A 19 3.42 -10.77 3.98
CA LYS A 19 4.58 -10.22 3.25
C LYS A 19 5.35 -9.20 4.09
N LEU A 20 4.63 -8.39 4.87
CA LEU A 20 5.19 -7.41 5.80
C LEU A 20 5.66 -8.02 7.13
N GLY A 21 5.56 -9.34 7.31
CA GLY A 21 5.96 -10.01 8.55
C GLY A 21 5.10 -9.66 9.77
N HIS A 22 3.88 -9.17 9.57
CA HIS A 22 2.98 -8.87 10.67
C HIS A 22 2.37 -10.14 11.26
N ASN A 23 2.44 -10.27 12.58
CA ASN A 23 1.82 -11.39 13.32
C ASN A 23 0.28 -11.36 13.29
N SER A 24 -0.31 -10.19 13.00
CA SER A 24 -1.76 -10.01 12.88
C SER A 24 -2.10 -9.21 11.62
N HIS A 25 -3.16 -9.64 10.93
CA HIS A 25 -3.67 -8.95 9.75
C HIS A 25 -4.42 -7.66 10.08
N THR A 26 -4.72 -7.40 11.36
CA THR A 26 -5.55 -6.27 11.80
C THR A 26 -4.91 -4.91 11.50
N THR A 27 -3.58 -4.85 11.42
CA THR A 27 -2.85 -3.64 11.02
C THR A 27 -3.19 -3.25 9.58
N VAL A 28 -3.04 -4.19 8.65
CA VAL A 28 -3.38 -3.96 7.23
C VAL A 28 -4.89 -3.78 7.05
N GLN A 29 -5.71 -4.46 7.86
CA GLN A 29 -7.15 -4.24 7.87
C GLN A 29 -7.49 -2.80 8.24
N ALA A 30 -6.86 -2.23 9.27
CA ALA A 30 -7.08 -0.83 9.64
C ALA A 30 -6.65 0.14 8.53
N TRP A 31 -5.61 -0.18 7.76
CA TRP A 31 -5.22 0.63 6.59
C TRP A 31 -6.25 0.56 5.48
N PHE A 32 -6.76 -0.64 5.21
CA PHE A 32 -7.81 -0.87 4.22
C PHE A 32 -9.10 -0.13 4.61
N ASP A 33 -9.59 -0.30 5.84
CA ASP A 33 -10.83 0.32 6.33
C ASP A 33 -10.76 1.85 6.30
N ARG A 34 -9.57 2.42 6.52
CA ARG A 34 -9.33 3.87 6.49
C ARG A 34 -8.93 4.40 5.12
N ASN A 35 -8.80 3.52 4.12
CA ASN A 35 -8.22 3.82 2.80
C ASN A 35 -6.90 4.59 2.90
N ARG A 36 -6.04 4.19 3.86
CA ARG A 36 -4.82 4.90 4.20
C ARG A 36 -3.71 3.97 4.74
N ILE A 37 -2.67 3.78 3.95
CA ILE A 37 -1.37 3.22 4.31
C ILE A 37 -0.51 4.36 4.89
N PRO A 38 -0.02 4.22 6.13
CA PRO A 38 0.87 5.19 6.77
C PRO A 38 2.16 5.43 5.97
N LEU A 39 2.62 6.69 5.93
CA LEU A 39 3.78 7.11 5.13
C LEU A 39 5.07 6.36 5.52
N ASP A 40 5.25 6.11 6.82
CA ASP A 40 6.36 5.35 7.39
C ASP A 40 6.37 3.87 6.96
N ARG A 41 5.30 3.37 6.34
CA ARG A 41 5.18 2.01 5.82
C ARG A 41 5.30 1.91 4.31
N TRP A 42 5.45 3.03 3.60
CA TRP A 42 5.49 3.00 2.14
C TRP A 42 6.69 2.25 1.60
N GLU A 43 7.86 2.40 2.21
CA GLU A 43 9.06 1.67 1.81
C GLU A 43 8.87 0.15 1.92
N GLU A 44 8.30 -0.31 3.02
CA GLU A 44 8.01 -1.74 3.24
C GLU A 44 6.99 -2.28 2.24
N VAL A 45 5.92 -1.51 1.97
CA VAL A 45 4.86 -1.90 1.01
C VAL A 45 5.40 -1.94 -0.43
N ILE A 46 6.23 -0.97 -0.82
CA ILE A 46 6.91 -0.96 -2.12
C ILE A 46 7.86 -2.16 -2.22
N GLY A 47 8.62 -2.45 -1.16
CA GLY A 47 9.50 -3.62 -1.09
C GLY A 47 8.74 -4.94 -1.27
N ALA A 48 7.61 -5.09 -0.57
CA ALA A 48 6.73 -6.25 -0.71
C ALA A 48 6.16 -6.38 -2.14
N ALA A 49 5.71 -5.27 -2.74
CA ALA A 49 5.21 -5.26 -4.12
C ALA A 49 6.29 -5.72 -5.11
N LYS A 50 7.51 -5.18 -5.00
CA LYS A 50 8.65 -5.56 -5.85
C LYS A 50 9.01 -7.04 -5.72
N ALA A 51 8.93 -7.59 -4.51
CA ALA A 51 9.19 -9.02 -4.28
C ALA A 51 8.17 -9.93 -5.00
N ASP A 52 6.95 -9.44 -5.24
CA ASP A 52 5.92 -10.15 -6.02
C ASP A 52 5.95 -9.81 -7.52
N GLY A 53 6.92 -9.01 -7.98
CA GLY A 53 7.01 -8.57 -9.37
C GLY A 53 6.03 -7.45 -9.75
N ALA A 54 5.39 -6.80 -8.76
CA ALA A 54 4.58 -5.61 -8.97
C ALA A 54 5.45 -4.34 -8.88
N ASP A 55 5.33 -3.46 -9.88
CA ASP A 55 6.01 -2.16 -9.88
C ASP A 55 5.13 -1.11 -9.19
N LEU A 56 5.13 -1.12 -7.86
CA LEU A 56 4.47 -0.11 -7.05
C LEU A 56 5.43 1.06 -6.78
N THR A 57 5.00 2.26 -7.18
CA THR A 57 5.77 3.50 -7.03
C THR A 57 5.17 4.41 -5.96
N VAL A 58 5.99 5.36 -5.47
CA VAL A 58 5.56 6.39 -4.52
C VAL A 58 4.39 7.21 -5.08
N THR A 59 4.40 7.51 -6.38
CA THR A 59 3.33 8.28 -7.05
C THR A 59 1.97 7.59 -6.96
N GLN A 60 1.93 6.25 -6.97
CA GLN A 60 0.67 5.51 -6.81
C GLN A 60 0.16 5.55 -5.37
N LEU A 61 1.06 5.63 -4.39
CA LEU A 61 0.74 5.75 -2.97
C LEU A 61 0.36 7.19 -2.55
N LEU A 62 0.74 8.20 -3.33
CA LEU A 62 0.29 9.57 -3.09
C LEU A 62 -1.24 9.66 -3.13
N PRO A 63 -1.87 10.42 -2.24
CA PRO A 63 -3.27 10.81 -2.38
C PRO A 63 -3.53 11.48 -3.73
N PRO A 64 -4.70 11.27 -4.38
CA PRO A 64 -5.01 11.83 -5.70
C PRO A 64 -4.74 13.34 -5.80
N GLU A 65 -5.10 14.09 -4.76
CA GLU A 65 -4.91 15.54 -4.67
C GLU A 65 -3.44 15.96 -4.76
N LEU A 66 -2.54 15.22 -4.12
CA LEU A 66 -1.10 15.53 -4.15
C LEU A 66 -0.40 15.03 -5.43
N ARG A 67 -1.05 14.14 -6.21
CA ARG A 67 -0.52 13.72 -7.52
C ARG A 67 -0.64 14.82 -8.57
N GLN A 68 -1.69 15.65 -8.48
CA GLN A 68 -1.97 16.67 -9.48
C GLN A 68 -0.97 17.83 -9.40
N ASP A 69 -0.49 18.15 -8.21
CA ASP A 69 0.51 19.22 -7.99
C ASP A 69 1.93 18.81 -8.43
N ALA A 70 2.24 17.52 -8.50
CA ALA A 70 3.54 17.02 -8.94
C ALA A 70 3.71 17.00 -10.47
N ALA A 71 2.64 17.26 -11.23
CA ALA A 71 2.61 17.28 -12.69
C ALA A 71 2.50 18.69 -13.30
N ALA A 72 2.47 19.73 -12.46
CA ALA A 72 2.43 21.15 -12.83
C ALA A 72 3.82 21.80 -12.69
#